data_AF-B6JLZ9-F1
#
_entry.id   AF-B6JLZ9-F1
#
_cell.length_a   1.000
_cell.length_b   1.000
_cell.length_c   1.000
_cell.angle_alpha   90.00
_cell.angle_beta   90.00
_cell.angle_gamma   90.00
#
_symmetry.space_group_name_H-M   'P 1'
#
loop_
_entity.id
_entity.type
_entity.pdbx_description
1 polymer ?
#
loop_
_entity_poly.entity_id
_entity_poly.type
_entity_poly.pdbx_seq_one_letter_code
_entity_poly.pdbx_strand_id
1 'polypeptide(L)'
;MKKDRKKKQKYNNITDATIMGSTGEESALHASANREHFSAFDRLEEISKRKVNPNYIKQNINQQAGYSAEIKEQAHVNAHNILAGKRERIVQYDNLSSGQKAQVKKLSPNYATPKKNHEIVDYASVDEKGNVIPGTLTQSKFVGRNGAECFEKFLSKKWHEDGNP
;
A
#
# COMPACT_ATOMS: atom_id res chain seq x y z
N MET A 1 -43.46 -25.45 24.99
CA MET A 1 -42.34 -26.42 24.92
C MET A 1 -41.82 -26.70 23.50
N LYS A 2 -42.56 -27.32 22.56
CA LYS A 2 -42.00 -27.62 21.20
C LYS A 2 -41.70 -26.38 20.34
N LYS A 3 -42.55 -25.35 20.38
CA LYS A 3 -42.34 -24.07 19.65
C LYS A 3 -41.10 -23.31 20.17
N ASP A 4 -40.92 -23.27 21.48
CA ASP A 4 -39.79 -22.57 22.13
C ASP A 4 -38.45 -23.23 21.80
N ARG A 5 -38.40 -24.57 21.74
CA ARG A 5 -37.20 -25.32 21.29
C ARG A 5 -36.82 -25.02 19.84
N LYS A 6 -37.79 -25.01 18.91
CA LYS A 6 -37.54 -24.67 17.50
C LYS A 6 -37.04 -23.22 17.34
N LYS A 7 -37.63 -22.30 18.11
CA LYS A 7 -37.22 -20.88 18.12
C LYS A 7 -35.79 -20.72 18.65
N LYS A 8 -35.45 -21.37 19.77
CA LYS A 8 -34.09 -21.38 20.34
C LYS A 8 -33.06 -22.00 19.38
N GLN A 9 -33.39 -23.12 18.74
CA GLN A 9 -32.52 -23.76 17.76
C GLN A 9 -32.29 -22.88 16.51
N LYS A 10 -33.33 -22.20 16.03
CA LYS A 10 -33.20 -21.24 14.91
C LYS A 10 -32.30 -20.06 15.26
N TYR A 11 -32.40 -19.50 16.48
CA TYR A 11 -31.51 -18.42 16.92
C TYR A 11 -30.07 -18.89 17.04
N ASN A 12 -29.81 -20.07 17.62
CA ASN A 12 -28.45 -20.63 17.68
C ASN A 12 -27.84 -20.78 16.29
N ASN A 13 -28.58 -21.32 15.32
CA ASN A 13 -28.09 -21.47 13.95
C ASN A 13 -27.76 -20.12 13.28
N ILE A 14 -28.54 -19.06 13.56
CA ILE A 14 -28.26 -17.71 13.05
C ILE A 14 -27.03 -17.13 13.74
N THR A 15 -26.92 -17.26 15.06
CA THR A 15 -25.76 -16.79 15.84
C THR A 15 -24.48 -17.47 15.37
N ASP A 16 -24.49 -18.79 15.19
CA ASP A 16 -23.35 -19.55 14.70
C ASP A 16 -22.96 -19.13 13.27
N ALA A 17 -23.96 -18.94 12.39
CA ALA A 17 -23.71 -18.45 11.03
C ALA A 17 -23.14 -17.02 11.01
N THR A 18 -23.60 -16.14 11.89
CA THR A 18 -23.05 -14.79 12.04
C THR A 18 -21.61 -14.83 12.54
N ILE A 19 -21.31 -15.64 13.56
CA ILE A 19 -19.93 -15.80 14.08
C ILE A 19 -19.00 -16.31 12.97
N MET A 20 -19.40 -17.37 12.27
CA MET A 20 -18.62 -17.94 11.16
C MET A 20 -18.45 -16.95 10.00
N GLY A 21 -19.48 -16.16 9.70
CA GLY A 21 -19.40 -15.09 8.70
C GLY A 21 -18.39 -14.02 9.09
N SER A 22 -18.48 -13.50 10.33
CA SER A 22 -17.57 -12.48 10.83
C SER A 22 -16.11 -12.95 10.90
N THR A 23 -15.86 -14.19 11.36
CA THR A 23 -14.49 -14.73 11.42
C THR A 23 -13.93 -15.01 10.02
N GLY A 24 -14.79 -15.41 9.08
CA GLY A 24 -14.42 -15.56 7.67
C GLY A 24 -14.02 -14.23 7.03
N GLU A 25 -14.79 -13.16 7.27
CA GLU A 25 -14.50 -11.81 6.78
C GLU A 25 -13.20 -11.25 7.36
N GLU A 26 -12.99 -11.34 8.67
CA GLU A 26 -11.73 -10.93 9.31
C GLU A 26 -10.53 -11.71 8.75
N SER A 27 -10.66 -13.03 8.60
CA SER A 27 -9.61 -13.87 8.01
C SER A 27 -9.26 -13.43 6.59
N ALA A 28 -10.27 -13.08 5.77
CA ALA A 28 -10.07 -12.60 4.41
C ALA A 28 -9.37 -11.22 4.36
N LEU A 29 -9.68 -10.32 5.29
CA LEU A 29 -9.01 -9.02 5.40
C LEU A 29 -7.53 -9.22 5.78
N HIS A 30 -7.23 -10.03 6.78
CA HIS A 30 -5.85 -10.32 7.18
C HIS A 30 -5.06 -11.02 6.08
N ALA A 31 -5.68 -11.98 5.37
CA ALA A 31 -5.05 -12.61 4.20
C ALA A 31 -4.74 -11.59 3.09
N SER A 32 -5.66 -10.66 2.83
CA SER A 32 -5.47 -9.60 1.84
C SER A 32 -4.38 -8.61 2.25
N ALA A 33 -4.32 -8.21 3.52
CA ALA A 33 -3.26 -7.36 4.04
C ALA A 33 -1.88 -8.03 3.93
N ASN A 34 -1.79 -9.31 4.29
CA ASN A 34 -0.56 -10.09 4.15
C ASN A 34 -0.10 -10.19 2.69
N ARG A 35 -1.03 -10.29 1.74
CA ARG A 35 -0.73 -10.34 0.31
C ARG A 35 0.06 -9.11 -0.17
N GLU A 36 -0.25 -7.92 0.32
CA GLU A 36 0.49 -6.70 -0.02
C GLU A 36 1.97 -6.81 0.36
N HIS A 37 2.26 -7.36 1.55
CA HIS A 37 3.64 -7.58 2.00
C HIS A 37 4.37 -8.66 1.21
N PHE A 38 3.69 -9.74 0.84
CA PHE A 38 4.25 -10.78 -0.02
C PHE A 38 4.58 -10.23 -1.41
N SER A 39 3.68 -9.47 -2.04
CA SER A 39 3.95 -8.84 -3.33
C SER A 39 5.08 -7.81 -3.28
N ALA A 40 5.29 -7.14 -2.15
CA ALA A 40 6.46 -6.29 -1.94
C ALA A 40 7.77 -7.08 -1.87
N PHE A 41 7.76 -8.30 -1.34
CA PHE A 41 8.97 -9.12 -1.18
C PHE A 41 9.62 -9.44 -2.54
N ASP A 42 8.84 -9.89 -3.52
CA ASP A 42 9.34 -10.22 -4.86
C ASP A 42 10.06 -9.03 -5.51
N ARG A 43 9.49 -7.83 -5.36
CA ARG A 43 10.05 -6.59 -5.92
C ARG A 43 11.33 -6.15 -5.19
N LEU A 44 11.38 -6.33 -3.87
CA LEU A 44 12.58 -6.05 -3.07
C LEU A 44 13.71 -7.02 -3.40
N GLU A 45 13.38 -8.29 -3.65
CA GLU A 45 14.34 -9.28 -4.11
C GLU A 45 14.94 -8.88 -5.47
N GLU A 46 14.11 -8.41 -6.42
CA GLU A 46 14.59 -7.88 -7.69
C GLU A 46 15.59 -6.73 -7.50
N ILE A 47 15.30 -5.79 -6.60
CA ILE A 47 16.18 -4.65 -6.30
C ILE A 47 17.51 -5.12 -5.73
N SER A 48 17.48 -6.09 -4.81
CA SER A 48 18.69 -6.64 -4.18
C SER A 48 19.68 -7.24 -5.18
N LYS A 49 19.17 -7.70 -6.34
CA LYS A 49 19.96 -8.30 -7.42
C LYS A 49 20.49 -7.27 -8.43
N ARG A 50 20.11 -5.99 -8.32
CA ARG A 50 20.52 -4.95 -9.29
C ARG A 50 22.01 -4.64 -9.17
N LYS A 51 22.69 -4.58 -10.31
CA LYS A 51 24.13 -4.28 -10.40
C LYS A 51 24.45 -2.89 -9.85
N VAL A 52 25.51 -2.81 -9.05
CA VAL A 52 26.07 -1.54 -8.56
C VAL A 52 27.27 -1.18 -9.44
N ASN A 53 27.28 0.04 -9.98
CA ASN A 53 28.42 0.57 -10.73
C ASN A 53 29.49 1.04 -9.73
N PRO A 54 30.75 0.52 -9.79
CA PRO A 54 31.82 0.91 -8.89
C PRO A 54 32.09 2.43 -8.83
N ASN A 55 31.87 3.15 -9.93
CA ASN A 55 32.10 4.60 -9.97
C ASN A 55 30.96 5.42 -9.33
N TYR A 56 29.81 4.78 -9.07
CA TYR A 56 28.59 5.44 -8.58
C TYR A 56 27.93 4.66 -7.44
N ILE A 57 28.73 3.96 -6.63
CA ILE A 57 28.23 3.08 -5.56
C ILE A 57 27.23 3.82 -4.67
N LYS A 58 27.61 5.00 -4.17
CA LYS A 58 26.75 5.77 -3.26
C LYS A 58 25.40 6.14 -3.90
N GLN A 59 25.42 6.59 -5.15
CA GLN A 59 24.20 6.96 -5.88
C GLN A 59 23.32 5.74 -6.14
N ASN A 60 23.90 4.62 -6.58
CA ASN A 60 23.15 3.39 -6.84
C ASN A 60 22.52 2.84 -5.56
N ILE A 61 23.28 2.76 -4.46
CA ILE A 61 22.77 2.29 -3.17
C ILE A 61 21.65 3.20 -2.67
N ASN A 62 21.81 4.53 -2.78
CA ASN A 62 20.77 5.47 -2.37
C ASN A 62 19.48 5.34 -3.22
N GLN A 63 19.61 5.15 -4.55
CA GLN A 63 18.46 4.93 -5.43
C GLN A 63 17.76 3.61 -5.12
N GLN A 64 18.51 2.52 -4.93
CA GLN A 64 17.96 1.22 -4.56
C GLN A 64 17.24 1.31 -3.22
N ALA A 65 17.84 1.96 -2.22
CA ALA A 65 17.23 2.17 -0.91
C ALA A 65 15.95 3.02 -0.98
N GLY A 66 15.94 4.10 -1.76
CA GLY A 66 14.74 4.92 -1.98
C GLY A 66 13.61 4.10 -2.59
N TYR A 67 13.88 3.39 -3.69
CA TYR A 67 12.88 2.57 -4.35
C TYR A 67 12.38 1.40 -3.48
N SER A 68 13.26 0.78 -2.68
CA SER A 68 12.87 -0.22 -1.69
C SER A 68 11.95 0.34 -0.61
N ALA A 69 12.27 1.53 -0.10
CA ALA A 69 11.45 2.20 0.89
C ALA A 69 10.08 2.55 0.31
N GLU A 70 10.03 2.94 -0.97
CA GLU A 70 8.76 3.24 -1.62
C GLU A 70 7.82 2.03 -1.71
N ILE A 71 8.37 0.86 -2.07
CA ILE A 71 7.64 -0.40 -2.16
C ILE A 71 7.10 -0.82 -0.80
N LYS A 72 7.91 -0.65 0.24
CA LYS A 72 7.51 -0.99 1.61
C LYS A 72 6.40 -0.09 2.12
N GLU A 73 6.48 1.21 1.85
CA GLU A 73 5.42 2.16 2.20
C GLU A 73 4.11 1.83 1.49
N GLN A 74 4.15 1.50 0.19
CA GLN A 74 2.98 1.05 -0.55
C GLN A 74 2.29 -0.14 0.13
N ALA A 75 3.06 -1.19 0.43
CA ALA A 75 2.51 -2.38 1.07
C ALA A 75 1.96 -2.09 2.47
N HIS A 76 2.64 -1.25 3.24
CA HIS A 76 2.23 -0.89 4.59
C HIS A 76 0.91 -0.10 4.61
N VAL A 77 0.81 0.97 3.81
CA VAL A 77 -0.41 1.79 3.71
C VAL A 77 -1.57 0.96 3.15
N ASN A 78 -1.33 0.11 2.15
CA ASN A 78 -2.38 -0.74 1.58
C ASN A 78 -2.86 -1.79 2.58
N ALA A 79 -1.96 -2.45 3.30
CA ALA A 79 -2.30 -3.40 4.37
C ALA A 79 -3.12 -2.71 5.47
N HIS A 80 -2.71 -1.52 5.91
CA HIS A 80 -3.45 -0.73 6.87
C HIS A 80 -4.85 -0.35 6.35
N ASN A 81 -4.95 0.13 5.09
CA ASN A 81 -6.23 0.46 4.48
C ASN A 81 -7.16 -0.75 4.38
N ILE A 82 -6.64 -1.94 4.05
CA ILE A 82 -7.41 -3.18 4.05
C ILE A 82 -7.98 -3.46 5.44
N LEU A 83 -7.13 -3.46 6.47
CA LEU A 83 -7.54 -3.75 7.84
C LEU A 83 -8.50 -2.70 8.41
N ALA A 84 -8.39 -1.45 7.96
CA ALA A 84 -9.31 -0.37 8.29
C ALA A 84 -10.62 -0.40 7.46
N GLY A 85 -10.81 -1.39 6.58
CA GLY A 85 -11.99 -1.49 5.71
C GLY A 85 -12.06 -0.41 4.62
N LYS A 86 -10.97 0.34 4.41
CA LYS A 86 -10.88 1.35 3.36
C LYS A 86 -10.73 0.69 2.00
N ARG A 87 -11.41 1.29 1.03
CA ARG A 87 -11.51 0.79 -0.35
C ARG A 87 -10.42 1.33 -1.28
N GLU A 88 -9.61 2.25 -0.78
CA GLU A 88 -8.53 2.91 -1.53
C GLU A 88 -7.18 2.20 -1.34
N ARG A 89 -6.36 2.20 -2.39
CA ARG A 89 -4.97 1.72 -2.34
C ARG A 89 -4.05 2.79 -2.87
N ILE A 90 -2.87 2.93 -2.27
CA ILE A 90 -1.81 3.72 -2.88
C ILE A 90 -1.05 2.86 -3.89
N VAL A 91 -0.64 3.48 -4.98
CA VAL A 91 0.13 2.85 -6.05
C VAL A 91 1.26 3.80 -6.42
N GLN A 92 2.48 3.28 -6.53
CA GLN A 92 3.61 4.06 -7.04
C GLN A 92 3.28 4.64 -8.42
N TYR A 93 3.56 5.92 -8.61
CA TYR A 93 3.20 6.66 -9.81
C TYR A 93 3.73 5.98 -11.09
N ASP A 94 4.95 5.48 -11.04
CA ASP A 94 5.58 4.81 -12.17
C ASP A 94 4.85 3.53 -12.60
N ASN A 95 4.18 2.86 -11.66
CA ASN A 95 3.40 1.65 -11.88
C ASN A 95 1.97 1.91 -12.37
N LEU A 96 1.54 3.18 -12.45
CA LEU A 96 0.23 3.51 -13.02
C LEU A 96 0.19 3.15 -14.51
N SER A 97 -0.93 2.56 -14.94
CA SER A 97 -1.22 2.31 -16.35
C SER A 97 -1.32 3.63 -17.15
N SER A 98 -1.19 3.56 -18.47
CA SER A 98 -1.36 4.74 -19.34
C SER A 98 -2.72 5.42 -19.15
N GLY A 99 -3.78 4.64 -18.91
CA GLY A 99 -5.12 5.17 -18.62
C GLY A 99 -5.16 5.94 -17.29
N GLN A 100 -4.53 5.41 -16.24
CA GLN A 100 -4.43 6.10 -14.94
C GLN A 100 -3.55 7.35 -15.03
N LYS A 101 -2.42 7.30 -15.75
CA LYS A 101 -1.58 8.49 -16.00
C LYS A 101 -2.33 9.57 -16.78
N ALA A 102 -3.23 9.20 -17.70
CA ALA A 102 -4.12 10.14 -18.35
C ALA A 102 -5.15 10.76 -17.39
N GLN A 103 -5.66 10.00 -16.42
CA GLN A 103 -6.51 10.54 -15.35
C GLN A 103 -5.74 11.55 -14.49
N VAL A 104 -4.50 11.25 -14.09
CA VAL A 104 -3.65 12.23 -13.40
C VAL A 104 -3.49 13.49 -14.24
N LYS A 105 -3.19 13.36 -15.53
CA LYS A 105 -3.06 14.52 -16.44
C LYS A 105 -4.31 15.39 -16.50
N LYS A 106 -5.48 14.77 -16.43
CA LYS A 106 -6.76 15.49 -16.42
C LYS A 106 -7.04 16.17 -15.08
N LEU A 107 -6.78 15.47 -13.97
CA LEU A 107 -7.11 15.92 -12.61
C LEU A 107 -6.08 16.91 -12.05
N SER A 108 -4.82 16.73 -12.41
CA SER A 108 -3.65 17.43 -11.89
C SER A 108 -2.65 17.71 -13.03
N PRO A 109 -2.99 18.57 -14.01
CA PRO A 109 -2.19 18.78 -15.22
C PRO A 109 -0.76 19.27 -14.93
N ASN A 110 -0.56 20.00 -13.83
CA ASN A 110 0.76 20.49 -13.40
C ASN A 110 1.66 19.39 -12.81
N TYR A 111 1.09 18.23 -12.47
CA TYR A 111 1.76 17.09 -11.83
C TYR A 111 1.68 15.84 -12.71
N ALA A 112 1.59 16.04 -14.03
CA ALA A 112 1.43 14.95 -14.99
C ALA A 112 2.61 14.91 -15.95
N THR A 113 3.66 14.19 -15.56
CA THR A 113 4.78 13.94 -16.46
C THR A 113 4.56 12.67 -17.29
N PRO A 114 4.81 12.71 -18.62
CA PRO A 114 4.80 11.51 -19.47
C PRO A 114 6.07 10.63 -19.31
N LYS A 115 7.03 11.03 -18.46
CA LYS A 115 8.30 10.32 -18.28
C LYS A 115 8.18 9.21 -17.22
N LYS A 116 9.11 8.25 -17.32
CA LYS A 116 9.23 7.04 -16.47
C LYS A 116 9.76 7.30 -15.05
N ASN A 117 9.87 8.57 -14.66
CA ASN A 117 10.28 9.05 -13.34
C ASN A 117 9.57 10.39 -13.13
N HIS A 118 8.59 10.45 -12.22
CA HIS A 118 7.97 11.72 -11.84
C HIS A 118 8.72 12.32 -10.65
N GLU A 119 9.49 13.40 -10.85
CA GLU A 119 10.38 13.95 -9.80
C GLU A 119 9.65 14.46 -8.55
N ILE A 120 8.33 14.71 -8.64
CA ILE A 120 7.54 15.40 -7.62
C ILE A 120 6.40 14.53 -7.05
N VAL A 121 6.21 13.30 -7.54
CA VAL A 121 5.06 12.45 -7.13
C VAL A 121 5.50 11.01 -7.11
N ASP A 122 5.47 10.42 -5.93
CA ASP A 122 5.87 9.02 -5.72
C ASP A 122 4.64 8.10 -5.76
N TYR A 123 3.47 8.56 -5.29
CA TYR A 123 2.24 7.76 -5.23
C TYR A 123 1.01 8.51 -5.72
N ALA A 124 0.01 7.73 -6.11
CA ALA A 124 -1.37 8.16 -6.22
C ALA A 124 -2.29 7.14 -5.54
N SER A 125 -3.38 7.60 -4.91
CA SER A 125 -4.43 6.69 -4.46
C SER A 125 -5.35 6.30 -5.62
N VAL A 126 -5.79 5.05 -5.61
CA VAL A 126 -6.77 4.50 -6.54
C VAL A 126 -7.96 3.89 -5.80
N ASP A 127 -9.15 3.97 -6.40
CA ASP A 127 -10.36 3.31 -5.89
C ASP A 127 -10.38 1.80 -6.21
N GLU A 128 -11.44 1.10 -5.79
CA GLU A 128 -11.62 -0.34 -6.04
C GLU A 128 -11.64 -0.72 -7.53
N LYS A 129 -11.96 0.24 -8.40
CA LYS A 129 -12.00 0.07 -9.86
C LYS A 129 -10.66 0.44 -10.50
N GLY A 130 -9.69 0.89 -9.71
CA GLY A 130 -8.38 1.36 -10.16
C GLY A 130 -8.39 2.79 -10.72
N ASN A 131 -9.45 3.58 -10.52
CA ASN A 131 -9.45 4.99 -10.92
C ASN A 131 -8.64 5.82 -9.94
N VAL A 132 -7.89 6.79 -10.45
CA VAL A 132 -7.09 7.70 -9.63
C VAL A 132 -8.01 8.62 -8.84
N ILE A 133 -7.80 8.69 -7.53
CA ILE A 133 -8.55 9.59 -6.63
C ILE A 133 -7.94 11.00 -6.73
N PRO A 134 -8.72 12.04 -7.08
CA PRO A 134 -8.21 13.41 -7.16
C PRO A 134 -7.60 13.89 -5.84
N GLY A 135 -6.52 14.69 -5.90
CA GLY A 135 -5.91 15.30 -4.71
C GLY A 135 -5.07 14.36 -3.83
N THR A 136 -4.80 13.13 -4.28
CA THR A 136 -4.06 12.10 -3.51
C THR A 136 -2.65 11.85 -4.02
N LEU A 137 -2.12 12.75 -4.85
CA LEU A 137 -0.73 12.66 -5.31
C LEU A 137 0.19 13.01 -4.16
N THR A 138 1.06 12.08 -3.78
CA THR A 138 1.93 12.23 -2.61
C THR A 138 3.39 12.03 -3.02
N GLN A 139 4.27 12.87 -2.48
CA GLN A 139 5.71 12.67 -2.48
C GLN A 139 6.13 12.14 -1.11
N SER A 140 6.78 10.98 -1.09
CA SER A 140 7.39 10.44 0.11
C SER A 140 8.59 11.28 0.52
N LYS A 141 8.60 11.72 1.78
CA LYS A 141 9.78 12.30 2.41
C LYS A 141 10.62 11.19 3.03
N PHE A 142 11.39 10.45 2.22
CA PHE A 142 12.37 9.52 2.79
C PHE A 142 13.50 10.30 3.44
N VAL A 143 13.49 10.35 4.77
CA VAL A 143 14.55 10.97 5.57
C VAL A 143 15.56 9.91 6.00
N GLY A 144 16.66 9.74 5.28
CA GLY A 144 17.79 8.92 5.71
C GLY A 144 18.99 9.11 4.79
N ARG A 145 20.21 9.23 5.34
CA ARG A 145 21.42 9.50 4.56
C ARG A 145 21.91 8.28 3.77
N ASN A 146 21.40 7.09 4.09
CA ASN A 146 21.71 5.80 3.48
C ASN A 146 20.60 4.76 3.76
N GLY A 147 20.70 3.58 3.15
CA GLY A 147 19.71 2.50 3.30
C GLY A 147 19.54 1.96 4.72
N ALA A 148 20.60 1.99 5.55
CA ALA A 148 20.52 1.55 6.95
C ALA A 148 19.71 2.54 7.79
N GLU A 149 19.97 3.85 7.67
CA GLU A 149 19.20 4.88 8.37
C GLU A 149 17.73 4.89 7.91
N CYS A 150 17.49 4.62 6.62
CA CYS A 150 16.15 4.47 6.09
C CYS A 150 15.43 3.26 6.70
N PHE A 151 16.11 2.11 6.80
CA PHE A 151 15.58 0.89 7.42
C PHE A 151 15.27 1.05 8.91
N GLU A 152 16.17 1.66 9.68
CA GLU A 152 15.95 1.94 11.10
C GLU A 152 14.75 2.87 11.33
N LYS A 153 14.60 3.91 10.50
CA LYS A 153 13.44 4.80 10.58
C LYS A 153 12.15 4.12 10.15
N PHE A 154 12.22 3.23 9.16
CA PHE A 154 11.09 2.40 8.73
C PHE A 154 10.60 1.48 9.87
N LEU A 155 11.50 0.96 10.71
CA LEU A 155 11.14 0.15 11.87
C LEU A 155 10.66 0.96 13.08
N SER A 156 10.81 2.28 13.07
CA SER A 156 10.47 3.12 14.21
C SER A 156 8.95 3.32 14.34
N LYS A 157 8.41 3.19 15.56
CA LYS A 157 6.97 3.35 15.86
C LYS A 157 6.40 4.76 15.58
N LYS A 158 7.25 5.77 15.35
CA LYS A 158 6.88 7.20 15.42
C LYS A 158 6.38 7.81 14.10
N TRP A 159 6.36 7.05 13.01
CA TRP A 159 6.11 7.60 11.67
C TRP A 159 4.65 8.03 11.38
N HIS A 160 3.69 7.67 12.25
CA HIS A 160 2.25 7.85 11.95
C HIS A 160 1.61 9.18 12.41
N GLU A 161 2.30 10.05 13.13
CA GLU A 161 1.65 11.21 13.77
C GLU A 161 1.82 12.56 13.05
N ASP A 162 2.78 12.72 12.14
CA ASP A 162 3.11 14.05 11.57
C ASP A 162 2.49 14.34 10.20
N GLY A 163 1.41 13.63 9.83
CA GLY A 163 0.78 13.69 8.51
C GLY A 163 -0.68 14.14 8.51
N ASN A 164 -1.00 15.35 8.99
CA ASN A 164 -2.21 16.09 8.59
C ASN A 164 -2.15 17.56 9.01
N PRO A 165 -2.71 18.52 8.25
CA PRO A 165 -2.62 18.78 6.81
C PRO A 165 -1.49 19.75 6.43
#